data_AF-A0A8C0FBN6-F1
#
_entry.id   AF-A0A8C0FBN6-F1
#
_cell.length_a   1.000
_cell.length_b   1.000
_cell.length_c   1.000
_cell.angle_alpha   90.00
_cell.angle_beta   90.00
_cell.angle_gamma   90.00
#
_symmetry.space_group_name_H-M   'P 1'
#
loop_
_entity.id
_entity.type
_entity.pdbx_description
1 polymer ?
#
loop_
_entity_poly.entity_id
_entity_poly.type
_entity_poly.pdbx_seq_one_letter_code
_entity_poly.pdbx_strand_id
1 'polypeptide(L)'
;MWATPCKRENVFQSISSLFLWTFGCLSMLHMPGCLQVIWFYFIIYRCRTEYENRDEATKGDETTRKQFHAFVLFLAELYLNLEIKGTKGQVMRAEILQEGLRELLNALFSNPVDSNLICAVKLLKLTGSVLEDAWKEKGKNDMEEMIQRIENVVLDANCSRDVKHMLLKLVELRSSNWGRVHGTSPRTEATPENDPNYFMNEPTFYTSDGVPFTAADPGTWFVITQV
;
A
#
# COMPACT_ATOMS: atom_id res chain seq x y z
N MET A 1 13.59 12.46 -37.14
CA MET A 1 12.17 12.86 -37.28
C MET A 1 11.52 11.75 -38.11
N TRP A 2 10.69 10.82 -37.62
CA TRP A 2 9.72 10.83 -36.53
C TRP A 2 9.55 9.43 -35.89
N ALA A 3 9.25 9.45 -34.58
CA ALA A 3 8.50 8.49 -33.73
C ALA A 3 8.84 6.98 -33.73
N THR A 4 9.48 6.53 -32.64
CA THR A 4 9.33 5.16 -32.11
C THR A 4 8.22 5.12 -31.06
N PRO A 5 7.42 4.03 -30.97
CA PRO A 5 6.22 3.98 -30.13
C PRO A 5 6.52 3.86 -28.64
N CYS A 6 5.57 4.38 -27.88
CA CYS A 6 5.55 4.59 -26.44
C CYS A 6 5.64 3.28 -25.62
N LYS A 7 6.59 3.20 -24.67
CA LYS A 7 6.70 2.19 -23.60
C LYS A 7 5.52 2.24 -22.62
N ARG A 8 4.30 1.94 -23.06
CA ARG A 8 3.09 1.91 -22.21
C ARG A 8 2.46 0.52 -22.06
N GLU A 9 3.12 -0.53 -22.52
CA GLU A 9 2.58 -1.90 -22.48
C GLU A 9 2.95 -2.70 -21.21
N ASN A 10 4.04 -2.36 -20.51
CA ASN A 10 4.49 -3.14 -19.35
C ASN A 10 3.78 -2.82 -18.02
N VAL A 11 3.07 -1.69 -17.93
CA VAL A 11 2.26 -1.37 -16.73
C VAL A 11 0.94 -2.14 -16.75
N PHE A 12 0.45 -2.50 -17.95
CA PHE A 12 -0.84 -3.17 -18.12
C PHE A 12 -0.80 -4.66 -17.72
N GLN A 13 0.34 -5.36 -17.87
CA GLN A 13 0.46 -6.76 -17.43
C GLN A 13 0.57 -6.94 -15.91
N SER A 14 1.06 -5.92 -15.19
CA SER A 14 1.07 -5.95 -13.71
C SER A 14 -0.34 -5.73 -13.16
N ILE A 15 -1.15 -4.89 -13.82
CA ILE A 15 -2.55 -4.63 -13.44
C ILE A 15 -3.44 -5.84 -13.78
N SER A 16 -3.20 -6.56 -14.87
CA SER A 16 -3.97 -7.77 -15.20
C SER A 16 -3.74 -8.92 -14.22
N SER A 17 -2.52 -9.03 -13.67
CA SER A 17 -2.21 -10.01 -12.61
C SER A 17 -2.89 -9.63 -11.29
N LEU A 18 -2.91 -8.33 -10.95
CA LEU A 18 -3.70 -7.79 -9.81
C LEU A 18 -5.21 -8.01 -9.99
N PHE A 19 -5.76 -7.85 -11.20
CA PHE A 19 -7.18 -8.05 -11.47
C PHE A 19 -7.62 -9.52 -11.35
N LEU A 20 -6.82 -10.48 -11.83
CA LEU A 20 -7.10 -11.90 -11.61
C LEU A 20 -6.92 -12.29 -10.13
N TRP A 21 -6.05 -11.60 -9.39
CA TRP A 21 -5.85 -11.79 -7.96
C TRP A 21 -6.98 -11.22 -7.10
N THR A 22 -7.53 -10.05 -7.43
CA THR A 22 -8.71 -9.51 -6.75
C THR A 22 -9.90 -10.47 -6.86
N PHE A 23 -10.11 -11.10 -8.02
CA PHE A 23 -11.15 -12.13 -8.18
C PHE A 23 -10.84 -13.42 -7.40
N GLY A 24 -9.57 -13.84 -7.28
CA GLY A 24 -9.16 -14.98 -6.46
C GLY A 24 -9.32 -14.75 -4.95
N CYS A 25 -8.92 -13.58 -4.45
CA CYS A 25 -9.07 -13.20 -3.04
C CYS A 25 -10.51 -12.88 -2.64
N LEU A 26 -11.32 -12.29 -3.52
CA LEU A 26 -12.75 -12.04 -3.23
C LEU A 26 -13.56 -13.35 -3.13
N SER A 27 -13.15 -14.38 -3.88
CA SER A 27 -13.69 -15.75 -3.78
C SER A 27 -13.32 -16.47 -2.48
N MET A 28 -12.39 -15.92 -1.70
CA MET A 28 -11.84 -16.50 -0.48
C MET A 28 -12.66 -16.17 0.78
N LEU A 29 -13.48 -15.10 0.72
CA LEU A 29 -14.38 -14.66 1.79
C LEU A 29 -15.68 -15.48 1.88
N HIS A 30 -15.86 -16.49 1.03
CA HIS A 30 -17.08 -17.31 0.97
C HIS A 30 -16.85 -18.83 0.98
N MET A 31 -15.63 -19.29 1.31
CA MET A 31 -15.32 -20.72 1.38
C MET A 31 -15.80 -21.37 2.70
N PRO A 32 -16.31 -22.62 2.68
CA PRO A 32 -16.63 -23.38 3.89
C PRO A 32 -15.39 -23.54 4.80
N GLY A 33 -15.58 -23.43 6.12
CA GLY A 33 -14.47 -23.33 7.09
C GLY A 33 -13.39 -24.42 7.01
N CYS A 34 -13.72 -25.65 6.59
CA CYS A 34 -12.73 -26.72 6.41
C CYS A 34 -11.77 -26.48 5.22
N LEU A 35 -12.26 -25.87 4.14
CA LEU A 35 -11.41 -25.49 3.01
C LEU A 35 -10.48 -24.35 3.43
N GLN A 36 -10.97 -23.40 4.21
CA GLN A 36 -10.18 -22.24 4.66
C GLN A 36 -8.90 -22.65 5.43
N VAL A 37 -8.97 -23.69 6.27
CA VAL A 37 -7.82 -24.22 7.02
C VAL A 37 -6.81 -24.91 6.11
N ILE A 38 -7.28 -25.72 5.15
CA ILE A 38 -6.41 -26.44 4.21
C ILE A 38 -5.70 -25.47 3.27
N TRP A 39 -6.42 -24.46 2.77
CA TRP A 39 -5.86 -23.40 1.93
C TRP A 39 -4.83 -22.56 2.67
N PHE A 40 -5.11 -22.18 3.92
CA PHE A 40 -4.15 -21.45 4.76
C PHE A 40 -2.87 -22.28 4.97
N TYR A 41 -2.99 -23.56 5.31
CA TYR A 41 -1.85 -24.45 5.45
C TYR A 41 -1.02 -24.56 4.16
N PHE A 42 -1.69 -24.69 3.01
CA PHE A 42 -1.01 -24.79 1.71
C PHE A 42 -0.27 -23.50 1.35
N ILE A 43 -0.88 -22.34 1.57
CA ILE A 43 -0.25 -21.03 1.34
C ILE A 43 0.98 -20.88 2.23
N ILE A 44 0.86 -21.17 3.52
CA ILE A 44 1.99 -21.07 4.45
C ILE A 44 3.11 -22.05 4.09
N TYR A 45 2.77 -23.28 3.68
CA TYR A 45 3.76 -24.27 3.25
C TYR A 45 4.52 -23.80 2.00
N ARG A 46 3.82 -23.29 0.98
CA ARG A 46 4.45 -22.76 -0.23
C ARG A 46 5.29 -21.53 0.08
N CYS A 47 4.79 -20.62 0.93
CA CYS A 47 5.56 -19.46 1.38
C CYS A 47 6.86 -19.88 2.06
N ARG A 48 6.82 -20.94 2.89
CA ARG A 48 8.02 -21.43 3.58
C ARG A 48 9.06 -21.96 2.61
N THR A 49 8.68 -22.81 1.65
CA THR A 49 9.62 -23.37 0.68
C THR A 49 10.31 -22.29 -0.15
N GLU A 50 9.55 -21.32 -0.67
CA GLU A 50 10.11 -20.22 -1.46
C GLU A 50 10.99 -19.28 -0.60
N TYR A 51 10.59 -19.07 0.66
CA TYR A 51 11.34 -18.26 1.62
C TYR A 51 12.67 -18.89 2.04
N GLU A 52 12.70 -20.20 2.26
CA GLU A 52 13.92 -20.95 2.57
C GLU A 52 14.93 -20.89 1.41
N ASN A 53 14.45 -20.81 0.17
CA ASN A 53 15.29 -20.73 -1.04
C ASN A 53 15.69 -19.29 -1.45
N ARG A 54 15.37 -18.26 -0.66
CA ARG A 54 15.52 -16.84 -1.05
C ARG A 54 16.92 -16.43 -1.51
N ASP A 55 17.96 -16.93 -0.85
CA ASP A 55 19.35 -16.54 -1.14
C ASP A 55 19.83 -17.10 -2.47
N GLU A 56 19.35 -18.27 -2.86
CA GLU A 56 19.62 -18.87 -4.17
C GLU A 56 18.73 -18.26 -5.24
N ALA A 57 17.45 -18.03 -4.92
CA ALA A 57 16.50 -17.43 -5.85
C ALA A 57 16.90 -16.01 -6.30
N THR A 58 17.51 -15.22 -5.41
CA THR A 58 18.03 -13.88 -5.75
C THR A 58 19.26 -13.89 -6.67
N LYS A 59 20.00 -15.00 -6.71
CA LYS A 59 21.18 -15.23 -7.57
C LYS A 59 20.86 -16.04 -8.82
N GLY A 60 19.70 -16.68 -8.87
CA GLY A 60 19.23 -17.51 -9.98
C GLY A 60 19.12 -16.73 -11.30
N ASP A 61 18.72 -17.42 -12.37
CA ASP A 61 18.51 -16.82 -13.67
C ASP A 61 17.34 -15.81 -13.67
N GLU A 62 17.13 -15.12 -14.78
CA GLU A 62 16.08 -14.11 -14.88
C GLU A 62 14.67 -14.68 -14.59
N THR A 63 14.39 -15.91 -14.99
CA THR A 63 13.10 -16.55 -14.76
C THR A 63 12.87 -16.85 -13.29
N THR A 64 13.88 -17.44 -12.63
CA THR A 64 13.83 -17.72 -11.19
C THR A 64 13.68 -16.45 -10.38
N ARG A 65 14.44 -15.38 -10.71
CA ARG A 65 14.31 -14.09 -10.04
C ARG A 65 12.92 -13.48 -10.22
N LYS A 66 12.33 -13.54 -11.41
CA LYS A 66 10.97 -13.03 -11.66
C LYS A 66 9.91 -13.77 -10.82
N GLN A 67 10.01 -15.09 -10.71
CA GLN A 67 9.12 -15.88 -9.86
C GLN A 67 9.29 -15.50 -8.39
N PHE A 68 10.53 -15.35 -7.95
CA PHE A 68 10.85 -14.89 -6.60
C PHE A 68 10.32 -13.48 -6.32
N HIS A 69 10.44 -12.53 -7.26
CA HIS A 69 9.90 -11.18 -7.11
C HIS A 69 8.37 -11.19 -7.00
N ALA A 70 7.69 -12.03 -7.77
CA ALA A 70 6.25 -12.21 -7.65
C ALA A 70 5.87 -12.74 -6.26
N PHE A 71 6.62 -13.72 -5.75
CA PHE A 71 6.45 -14.23 -4.38
C PHE A 71 6.67 -13.15 -3.31
N VAL A 72 7.73 -12.36 -3.43
CA VAL A 72 8.05 -11.26 -2.51
C VAL A 72 6.91 -10.23 -2.46
N LEU A 73 6.40 -9.81 -3.62
CA LEU A 73 5.30 -8.84 -3.68
C LEU A 73 3.98 -9.45 -3.18
N PHE A 74 3.73 -10.73 -3.46
CA PHE A 74 2.60 -11.44 -2.88
C PHE A 74 2.66 -11.46 -1.36
N LEU A 75 3.83 -11.76 -0.76
CA LEU A 75 3.96 -11.79 0.70
C LEU A 75 3.77 -10.39 1.31
N ALA A 76 4.19 -9.34 0.59
CA ALA A 76 3.99 -7.96 0.99
C ALA A 76 2.49 -7.58 1.00
N GLU A 77 1.74 -7.96 -0.03
CA GLU A 77 0.29 -7.78 -0.06
C GLU A 77 -0.42 -8.63 1.00
N LEU A 78 0.02 -9.88 1.19
CA LEU A 78 -0.51 -10.74 2.24
C LEU A 78 -0.32 -10.11 3.62
N TYR A 79 0.85 -9.53 3.91
CA TYR A 79 1.10 -8.84 5.17
C TYR A 79 0.14 -7.66 5.41
N LEU A 80 -0.20 -6.90 4.36
CA LEU A 80 -1.11 -5.77 4.48
C LEU A 80 -2.57 -6.19 4.69
N ASN A 81 -2.99 -7.28 4.05
CA ASN A 81 -4.38 -7.72 4.03
C ASN A 81 -4.70 -8.81 5.07
N LEU A 82 -3.69 -9.48 5.64
CA LEU A 82 -3.90 -10.53 6.63
C LEU A 82 -4.12 -9.93 8.02
N GLU A 83 -5.38 -9.89 8.41
CA GLU A 83 -5.82 -9.49 9.74
C GLU A 83 -6.03 -10.70 10.64
N ILE A 84 -5.28 -10.77 11.74
CA ILE A 84 -5.47 -11.78 12.79
C ILE A 84 -6.30 -11.15 13.89
N LYS A 85 -7.50 -11.68 14.10
CA LYS A 85 -8.36 -11.28 15.22
C LYS A 85 -7.83 -11.90 16.51
N GLY A 86 -7.31 -11.07 17.39
CA GLY A 86 -6.89 -11.46 18.73
C GLY A 86 -8.07 -11.78 19.66
N THR A 87 -7.78 -12.40 20.79
CA THR A 87 -8.76 -12.83 21.80
C THR A 87 -9.57 -11.70 22.44
N LYS A 88 -9.10 -10.44 22.30
CA LYS A 88 -9.77 -9.23 22.82
C LYS A 88 -10.45 -8.39 21.73
N GLY A 89 -10.66 -8.94 20.54
CA GLY A 89 -11.19 -8.20 19.39
C GLY A 89 -10.19 -7.23 18.75
N GLN A 90 -8.95 -7.18 19.24
CA GLN A 90 -7.87 -6.42 18.61
C GLN A 90 -7.45 -7.11 17.32
N VAL A 91 -7.37 -6.34 16.23
CA VAL A 91 -6.85 -6.82 14.95
C VAL A 91 -5.34 -6.60 14.96
N MET A 92 -4.58 -7.68 14.81
CA MET A 92 -3.12 -7.65 14.75
C MET A 92 -2.64 -8.19 13.41
N ARG A 93 -1.52 -7.66 12.92
CA ARG A 93 -0.84 -8.21 11.74
C ARG A 93 0.06 -9.37 12.13
N ALA A 94 0.28 -10.29 11.20
CA ALA A 94 1.12 -11.45 11.42
C ALA A 94 2.60 -11.05 11.59
N GLU A 95 3.12 -11.15 12.81
CA GLU A 95 4.52 -10.80 13.12
C GLU A 95 5.53 -11.63 12.32
N ILE A 96 5.21 -12.90 12.09
CA ILE A 96 6.04 -13.80 11.27
C ILE A 96 6.22 -13.28 9.83
N LEU A 97 5.21 -12.59 9.28
CA LEU A 97 5.30 -11.99 7.96
C LEU A 97 6.14 -10.71 8.00
N GLN A 98 6.06 -9.92 9.07
CA GLN A 98 6.90 -8.73 9.26
C GLN A 98 8.38 -9.12 9.27
N GLU A 99 8.75 -10.16 10.01
CA GLU A 99 10.12 -10.69 10.04
C GLU A 99 10.54 -11.27 8.69
N GLY A 100 9.64 -12.02 8.04
CA GLY A 100 9.88 -12.55 6.70
C GLY A 100 10.16 -11.46 5.66
N LEU A 101 9.42 -10.35 5.67
CA LEU A 101 9.65 -9.23 4.74
C LEU A 101 11.00 -8.54 4.97
N ARG A 102 11.45 -8.43 6.23
CA ARG A 102 12.81 -7.93 6.53
C ARG A 102 13.87 -8.82 5.90
N GLU A 103 13.75 -10.13 6.07
CA GLU A 103 14.72 -11.09 5.55
C GLU A 103 14.72 -11.16 4.03
N LEU A 104 13.57 -11.00 3.38
CA LEU A 104 13.48 -10.88 1.92
C LEU A 104 14.14 -9.59 1.42
N LEU A 105 13.97 -8.46 2.11
CA LEU A 105 14.70 -7.22 1.80
C LEU A 105 16.21 -7.41 1.94
N ASN A 106 16.65 -8.06 3.01
CA ASN A 106 18.07 -8.40 3.20
C ASN A 106 18.63 -9.23 2.04
N ALA A 107 17.92 -10.27 1.61
CA ALA A 107 18.34 -11.12 0.49
C ALA A 107 18.42 -10.32 -0.83
N LEU A 108 17.44 -9.45 -1.10
CA LEU A 108 17.42 -8.61 -2.30
C LEU A 108 18.59 -7.60 -2.33
N PHE A 109 18.86 -6.92 -1.22
CA PHE A 109 19.96 -5.96 -1.14
C PHE A 109 21.34 -6.62 -1.13
N SER A 110 21.45 -7.86 -0.63
CA SER A 110 22.71 -8.62 -0.64
C SER A 110 23.12 -9.06 -2.05
N ASN A 111 22.17 -9.09 -3.00
CA ASN A 111 22.41 -9.41 -4.41
C ASN A 111 21.91 -8.26 -5.30
N PRO A 112 22.63 -7.12 -5.36
CA PRO A 112 22.13 -5.84 -5.88
C PRO A 112 22.15 -5.75 -7.41
N VAL A 113 21.49 -6.69 -8.08
CA VAL A 113 21.17 -6.58 -9.51
C VAL A 113 19.91 -5.74 -9.71
N ASP A 114 19.82 -5.03 -10.82
CA ASP A 114 18.73 -4.08 -11.12
C ASP A 114 17.33 -4.64 -10.84
N SER A 115 17.04 -5.88 -11.25
CA SER A 115 15.74 -6.50 -11.04
C SER A 115 15.41 -6.72 -9.56
N ASN A 116 16.40 -7.11 -8.75
CA ASN A 116 16.22 -7.31 -7.31
C ASN A 116 15.99 -5.98 -6.60
N LEU A 117 16.76 -4.96 -6.97
CA LEU A 117 16.63 -3.61 -6.40
C LEU A 117 15.29 -2.98 -6.75
N ILE A 118 14.81 -3.15 -7.99
CA ILE A 118 13.47 -2.73 -8.40
C ILE A 118 12.40 -3.44 -7.56
N CYS A 119 12.55 -4.73 -7.30
CA CYS A 119 11.62 -5.47 -6.44
C CYS A 119 11.63 -4.93 -5.00
N ALA A 120 12.81 -4.67 -4.42
CA ALA A 120 12.94 -4.11 -3.08
C ALA A 120 12.29 -2.73 -2.97
N VAL A 121 12.48 -1.86 -3.98
CA VAL A 121 11.83 -0.55 -4.06
C VAL A 121 10.31 -0.69 -4.11
N LYS A 122 9.78 -1.62 -4.91
CA LYS A 122 8.33 -1.88 -4.98
C LYS A 122 7.78 -2.36 -3.63
N LEU A 123 8.46 -3.29 -2.97
CA LEU A 123 8.08 -3.77 -1.64
C LEU A 123 8.04 -2.62 -0.64
N LEU A 124 9.11 -1.82 -0.54
CA LEU A 124 9.17 -0.72 0.43
C LEU A 124 8.17 0.40 0.11
N LYS A 125 7.86 0.66 -1.15
CA LYS A 125 6.77 1.60 -1.49
C LYS A 125 5.40 1.09 -1.04
N LEU A 126 5.18 -0.23 -1.11
CA LEU A 126 3.92 -0.85 -0.74
C LEU A 126 3.75 -0.94 0.78
N THR A 127 4.79 -1.37 1.50
CA THR A 127 4.70 -1.73 2.92
C THR A 127 5.54 -0.86 3.85
N GLY A 128 6.43 -0.02 3.32
CA GLY A 128 7.46 0.69 4.09
C GLY A 128 6.91 1.50 5.25
N SER A 129 5.85 2.27 5.03
CA SER A 129 5.24 3.08 6.11
C SER A 129 4.65 2.21 7.23
N VAL A 130 4.03 1.08 6.90
CA VAL A 130 3.42 0.16 7.88
C VAL A 130 4.49 -0.63 8.62
N LEU A 131 5.54 -1.06 7.92
CA LEU A 131 6.70 -1.73 8.52
C LEU A 131 7.44 -0.81 9.48
N GLU A 132 7.66 0.46 9.10
CA GLU A 132 8.35 1.43 9.94
C GLU A 132 7.57 1.69 11.25
N ASP A 133 6.26 1.91 11.17
CA ASP A 133 5.42 2.08 12.37
C ASP A 133 5.50 0.83 13.27
N ALA A 134 5.36 -0.35 12.70
CA ALA A 134 5.37 -1.62 13.43
C ALA A 134 6.73 -1.94 14.06
N TRP A 135 7.84 -1.52 13.44
CA TRP A 135 9.18 -1.65 14.03
C TRP A 135 9.41 -0.61 15.13
N LYS A 136 9.00 0.64 14.91
CA LYS A 136 9.08 1.71 15.92
C LYS A 136 8.29 1.40 17.18
N GLU A 137 7.07 0.87 17.04
CA GLU A 137 6.24 0.44 18.18
C GLU A 137 6.95 -0.63 19.03
N LYS A 138 7.75 -1.49 18.40
CA LYS A 138 8.55 -2.53 19.07
C LYS A 138 9.95 -2.05 19.49
N GLY A 139 10.27 -0.78 19.28
CA GLY A 139 11.59 -0.21 19.58
C GLY A 139 12.73 -0.78 18.71
N LYS A 140 12.41 -1.35 17.55
CA LYS A 140 13.42 -1.86 16.61
C LYS A 140 13.81 -0.78 15.60
N ASN A 141 15.07 -0.80 15.19
CA ASN A 141 15.70 0.12 14.23
C ASN A 141 15.83 -0.49 12.82
N ASP A 142 15.01 -1.49 12.50
CA ASP A 142 15.11 -2.23 11.24
C ASP A 142 15.00 -1.32 10.01
N MET A 143 14.17 -0.27 10.06
CA MET A 143 14.03 0.66 8.93
C MET A 143 15.30 1.49 8.72
N GLU A 144 15.95 1.94 9.79
CA GLU A 144 17.24 2.63 9.72
C GLU A 144 18.30 1.73 9.08
N GLU A 145 18.36 0.45 9.48
CA GLU A 145 19.25 -0.53 8.86
C GLU A 145 18.96 -0.73 7.37
N MET A 146 17.68 -0.76 6.97
CA MET A 146 17.30 -0.92 5.55
C MET A 146 17.75 0.28 4.72
N ILE A 147 17.63 1.49 5.26
CA ILE A 147 18.08 2.71 4.57
C ILE A 147 19.59 2.76 4.47
N GLN A 148 20.31 2.40 5.52
CA GLN A 148 21.77 2.34 5.46
C GLN A 148 22.23 1.35 4.37
N ARG A 149 21.55 0.21 4.23
CA ARG A 149 21.83 -0.74 3.13
C ARG A 149 21.55 -0.13 1.76
N ILE A 150 20.46 0.62 1.60
CA ILE A 150 20.15 1.32 0.35
C ILE A 150 21.26 2.32 0.00
N GLU A 151 21.73 3.10 0.97
CA GLU A 151 22.81 4.06 0.77
C GLU A 151 24.11 3.36 0.33
N ASN A 152 24.48 2.26 0.99
CA ASN A 152 25.65 1.47 0.62
C ASN A 152 25.53 0.91 -0.81
N VAL A 153 24.35 0.41 -1.21
CA VAL A 153 24.10 -0.06 -2.58
C VAL A 153 24.25 1.07 -3.59
N VAL A 154 23.75 2.28 -3.28
CA VAL A 154 23.89 3.44 -4.18
C VAL A 154 25.36 3.81 -4.39
N LEU A 155 26.18 3.75 -3.33
CA LEU A 155 27.60 4.05 -3.39
C LEU A 155 28.40 2.95 -4.10
N ASP A 156 28.22 1.69 -3.69
CA ASP A 156 29.18 0.62 -3.96
C ASP A 156 28.74 -0.35 -5.07
N ALA A 157 27.44 -0.51 -5.31
CA ALA A 157 26.96 -1.50 -6.27
C ALA A 157 27.04 -1.02 -7.73
N ASN A 158 27.39 -1.94 -8.63
CA ASN A 158 27.42 -1.71 -10.07
C ASN A 158 26.03 -1.91 -10.71
N CYS A 159 25.01 -1.23 -10.20
CA CYS A 159 23.65 -1.20 -10.76
C CYS A 159 23.44 0.04 -11.64
N SER A 160 22.41 0.01 -12.49
CA SER A 160 22.16 1.11 -13.44
C SER A 160 21.86 2.44 -12.74
N ARG A 161 22.19 3.55 -13.41
CA ARG A 161 21.95 4.91 -12.91
C ARG A 161 20.48 5.15 -12.57
N ASP A 162 19.56 4.63 -13.38
CA ASP A 162 18.12 4.79 -13.15
C ASP A 162 17.67 4.06 -11.87
N VAL A 163 18.24 2.89 -11.59
CA VAL A 163 17.98 2.15 -10.34
C VAL A 163 18.56 2.87 -9.14
N LYS A 164 19.78 3.41 -9.23
CA LYS A 164 20.34 4.28 -8.17
C LYS A 164 19.45 5.49 -7.91
N HIS A 165 18.89 6.10 -8.95
CA HIS A 165 17.96 7.22 -8.80
C HIS A 165 16.65 6.78 -8.11
N MET A 166 16.11 5.61 -8.46
CA MET A 166 14.92 5.06 -7.78
C MET A 166 15.17 4.81 -6.29
N LEU A 167 16.35 4.31 -5.93
CA LEU A 167 16.75 4.11 -4.53
C LEU A 167 16.87 5.44 -3.77
N LEU A 168 17.50 6.46 -4.37
CA LEU A 168 17.55 7.80 -3.76
C LEU A 168 16.16 8.40 -3.54
N LYS A 169 15.25 8.24 -4.52
CA LYS A 169 13.84 8.65 -4.36
C LYS A 169 13.12 7.91 -3.25
N LEU A 170 13.49 6.66 -2.96
CA LEU A 170 12.94 5.92 -1.83
C LEU A 170 13.42 6.48 -0.49
N VAL A 171 14.70 6.88 -0.40
CA VAL A 171 15.24 7.56 0.79
C VAL A 171 14.55 8.91 1.01
N GLU A 172 14.35 9.70 -0.04
CA GLU A 172 13.56 10.94 0.03
C GLU A 172 12.11 10.69 0.49
N LEU A 173 11.48 9.61 -0.02
CA LEU A 173 10.13 9.22 0.37
C LEU A 173 10.05 8.90 1.87
N ARG A 174 11.01 8.14 2.41
CA ARG A 174 11.07 7.91 3.86
C ARG A 174 11.28 9.21 4.64
N SER A 175 12.20 10.08 4.21
CA SER A 175 12.46 11.37 4.87
C SER A 175 11.24 12.29 4.89
N SER A 176 10.35 12.16 3.90
CA SER A 176 9.04 12.82 3.85
C SER A 176 7.93 12.03 4.56
N ASN A 177 8.29 11.17 5.51
CA ASN A 177 7.38 10.32 6.28
C ASN A 177 6.45 9.48 5.39
N TRP A 178 7.02 8.88 4.33
CA TRP A 178 6.32 8.09 3.32
C TRP A 178 5.23 8.85 2.56
N GLY A 179 5.33 10.18 2.48
CA GLY A 179 4.32 11.03 1.85
C GLY A 179 3.06 11.22 2.70
N ARG A 180 3.07 10.82 3.97
CA ARG A 180 2.01 11.17 4.92
C ARG A 180 2.13 12.65 5.23
N VAL A 181 1.16 13.44 4.76
CA VAL A 181 1.01 14.83 5.19
C VAL A 181 0.77 14.78 6.70
N HIS A 182 1.50 15.59 7.47
CA HIS A 182 1.16 15.80 8.87
C HIS A 182 -0.31 16.22 8.89
N GLY A 183 -1.17 15.31 9.35
CA GLY A 183 -2.50 15.70 9.79
C GLY A 183 -2.24 16.82 10.77
N THR A 184 -2.70 18.01 10.42
CA THR A 184 -2.89 19.08 11.38
C THR A 184 -3.39 18.43 12.66
N SER A 185 -2.66 18.68 13.78
CA SER A 185 -3.13 18.47 15.15
C SER A 185 -4.65 18.43 15.16
N PRO A 186 -5.32 17.45 15.81
CA PRO A 186 -6.78 17.31 15.77
C PRO A 186 -7.34 18.70 15.83
N ARG A 187 -7.88 19.13 14.68
CA ARG A 187 -8.40 20.47 14.54
C ARG A 187 -9.47 20.46 15.61
N THR A 188 -9.20 21.14 16.73
CA THR A 188 -10.27 21.60 17.60
C THR A 188 -11.32 22.06 16.63
N GLU A 189 -12.51 21.46 16.69
CA GLU A 189 -13.68 21.97 16.00
C GLU A 189 -13.87 23.40 16.52
N ALA A 190 -13.07 24.33 16.02
CA ALA A 190 -13.34 25.73 16.02
C ALA A 190 -14.42 25.82 14.97
N THR A 191 -15.66 25.68 15.45
CA THR A 191 -16.82 26.33 14.87
C THR A 191 -16.35 27.64 14.22
N PRO A 192 -16.45 27.78 12.88
CA PRO A 192 -16.14 29.02 12.21
C PRO A 192 -17.32 29.97 12.43
N GLU A 193 -17.58 30.36 13.67
CA GLU A 193 -18.68 31.24 14.03
C GLU A 193 -18.26 32.72 14.11
N ASN A 194 -17.02 33.06 13.71
CA ASN A 194 -16.53 34.42 13.91
C ASN A 194 -15.60 34.94 12.80
N ASP A 195 -15.88 34.57 11.55
CA ASP A 195 -15.33 35.30 10.40
C ASP A 195 -16.43 36.21 9.81
N PRO A 196 -16.32 37.55 9.94
CA PRO A 196 -17.28 38.50 9.38
C PRO A 196 -17.37 38.46 7.84
N ASN A 197 -16.48 37.73 7.16
CA ASN A 197 -16.48 37.54 5.72
C ASN A 197 -16.96 36.16 5.25
N TYR A 198 -17.46 35.30 6.15
CA TYR A 198 -18.00 34.00 5.76
C TYR A 198 -19.41 34.11 5.18
N PHE A 199 -19.48 34.37 3.88
CA PHE A 199 -20.71 34.28 3.10
C PHE A 199 -21.06 32.80 2.89
N MET A 200 -22.01 32.29 3.67
CA MET A 200 -22.67 31.01 3.38
C MET A 200 -23.45 31.17 2.06
N ASN A 201 -22.96 30.56 0.99
CA ASN A 201 -23.74 30.38 -0.24
C ASN A 201 -24.73 29.23 -0.02
N GLU A 202 -25.78 29.49 0.77
CA GLU A 202 -26.88 28.56 0.92
C GLU A 202 -27.73 28.58 -0.37
N PRO A 203 -28.07 27.42 -0.95
CA PRO A 203 -28.87 27.38 -2.17
C PRO A 203 -30.22 28.06 -1.94
N THR A 204 -30.50 29.13 -2.72
CA THR A 204 -31.82 29.76 -2.72
C THR A 204 -32.75 28.95 -3.63
N PHE A 205 -33.73 28.28 -3.05
CA PHE A 205 -34.75 27.54 -3.81
C PHE A 205 -35.84 28.51 -4.27
N TYR A 206 -36.31 28.39 -5.51
CA TYR A 206 -37.36 29.22 -6.08
C TYR A 206 -38.64 28.42 -6.31
N THR A 207 -39.79 29.06 -6.14
CA THR A 207 -41.09 28.55 -6.60
C THR A 207 -41.18 28.59 -8.13
N SER A 208 -42.20 27.96 -8.72
CA SER A 208 -42.47 28.00 -10.17
C SER A 208 -42.66 29.41 -10.72
N ASP A 209 -43.00 30.36 -9.85
CA ASP A 209 -43.22 31.78 -10.18
C ASP A 209 -41.95 32.64 -9.98
N GLY A 210 -40.81 32.02 -9.68
CA GLY A 210 -39.53 32.72 -9.54
C GLY A 210 -39.35 33.47 -8.22
N VAL A 211 -40.13 33.15 -7.19
CA VAL A 211 -40.02 33.74 -5.84
C VAL A 211 -39.18 32.84 -4.94
N PRO A 212 -38.17 33.37 -4.22
CA PRO A 212 -37.34 32.56 -3.32
C PRO A 212 -38.15 32.04 -2.14
N PHE A 213 -38.01 30.74 -1.87
CA PHE A 213 -38.61 30.06 -0.73
C PHE A 213 -37.95 30.54 0.56
N THR A 214 -38.70 31.22 1.43
CA THR A 214 -38.25 31.60 2.78
C THR A 214 -38.95 30.72 3.80
N ALA A 215 -38.20 30.21 4.78
CA ALA A 215 -38.70 29.33 5.85
C ALA A 215 -39.72 30.01 6.80
N ALA A 216 -40.19 31.21 6.47
CA ALA A 216 -41.05 32.06 7.29
C ALA A 216 -42.51 32.14 6.80
N ASP A 217 -42.92 31.34 5.80
CA ASP A 217 -44.33 31.25 5.39
C ASP A 217 -45.05 30.05 6.04
N PRO A 218 -45.89 30.27 7.06
CA PRO A 218 -46.69 29.22 7.68
C PRO A 218 -47.91 28.94 6.78
N GLY A 219 -47.72 28.18 5.69
CA GLY A 219 -48.76 28.11 4.68
C GLY A 219 -48.82 26.91 3.74
N THR A 220 -47.91 25.93 3.76
CA THR A 220 -48.08 24.73 2.92
C THR A 220 -47.25 23.55 3.42
N TRP A 221 -47.68 22.96 4.54
CA TRP A 221 -47.17 21.68 5.07
C TRP A 221 -47.83 20.44 4.44
N PHE A 222 -48.45 20.58 3.26
CA PHE A 222 -49.06 19.44 2.61
C PHE A 222 -48.52 19.32 1.19
N VAL A 223 -48.27 18.06 0.82
CA VAL A 223 -47.88 17.58 -0.52
C VAL A 223 -46.38 17.55 -0.82
N ILE A 224 -45.58 16.82 -0.02
CA ILE A 224 -44.62 15.86 -0.59
C ILE A 224 -44.47 14.63 0.34
N THR A 225 -45.57 13.92 0.55
CA THR A 225 -45.51 12.46 0.74
C THR A 225 -46.30 11.85 -0.42
N GLN A 226 -45.73 10.78 -1.01
CA GLN A 226 -46.14 10.06 -2.22
C GLN A 226 -45.51 10.62 -3.52
N VAL A 227 -44.32 10.13 -3.89
CA VAL A 227 -44.09 9.02 -4.84
C VAL A 227 -42.67 8.49 -4.63
#